data_AF-A0A4Q4BPS1-F1
#
_entry.id   AF-A0A4Q4BPS1-F1
#
_cell.length_a   1.000
_cell.length_b   1.000
_cell.length_c   1.000
_cell.angle_alpha   90.00
_cell.angle_beta   90.00
_cell.angle_gamma   90.00
#
_symmetry.space_group_name_H-M   'P 1'
#
loop_
_entity.id
_entity.type
_entity.pdbx_description
1 polymer ?
#
loop_
_entity_poly.entity_id
_entity_poly.type
_entity_poly.pdbx_seq_one_letter_code
_entity_poly.pdbx_strand_id
1 'polypeptide(L)'
;LRRNCQQVVQRHVGATAAYVAIVNQRIEVLREARIEGRQTFAEFMMRRYDPAMRTVKSSESRLEAMAERAQRAAELLRTRVDVERSAQNQKLLESMDARADLQLRLQRTVEGLSVVAISYYAVNLAAYALEPLAERFHIGHGLLLAGLVPVVVLGVWLMVRRIRKTLH
;
A
#
# COMPACT_ATOMS: atom_id res chain seq x y z
N LEU A 1 22.83 -2.65 11.84
CA LEU A 1 23.57 -1.44 12.27
C LEU A 1 22.98 -0.78 13.53
N ARG A 2 21.71 -0.34 13.58
CA ARG A 2 21.12 0.29 14.79
C ARG A 2 21.06 -0.59 16.04
N ARG A 3 20.65 -1.87 15.92
CA ARG A 3 20.68 -2.83 17.06
C ARG A 3 22.10 -3.00 17.64
N ASN A 4 23.13 -3.04 16.78
CA ASN A 4 24.52 -3.17 17.24
C ASN A 4 25.00 -1.93 18.02
N CYS A 5 24.67 -0.71 17.57
CA CYS A 5 25.12 0.50 18.26
C CYS A 5 24.47 0.65 19.65
N GLN A 6 23.16 0.41 19.73
CA GLN A 6 22.41 0.47 20.99
C GLN A 6 22.90 -0.61 21.98
N GLN A 7 23.15 -1.82 21.49
CA GLN A 7 23.68 -2.93 22.29
C GLN A 7 25.12 -2.68 22.76
N VAL A 8 25.94 -1.99 21.96
CA VAL A 8 27.30 -1.56 22.34
C VAL A 8 27.26 -0.50 23.42
N VAL A 9 26.44 0.56 23.27
CA VAL A 9 26.29 1.60 24.29
C VAL A 9 25.80 0.99 25.61
N GLN A 10 24.79 0.13 25.57
CA GLN A 10 24.23 -0.50 26.77
C GLN A 10 25.25 -1.41 27.48
N ARG A 11 26.08 -2.13 26.70
CA ARG A 11 27.19 -2.93 27.25
C ARG A 11 28.24 -2.05 27.94
N HIS A 12 28.58 -0.91 27.35
CA HIS A 12 29.58 -0.01 27.93
C HIS A 12 29.08 0.66 29.20
N VAL A 13 27.82 1.11 29.25
CA VAL A 13 27.32 1.75 30.48
C VAL A 13 27.07 0.73 31.59
N GLY A 14 26.59 -0.47 31.26
CA GLY A 14 26.51 -1.58 32.21
C GLY A 14 27.88 -1.96 32.80
N ALA A 15 28.93 -1.97 31.97
CA ALA A 15 30.30 -2.16 32.44
C ALA A 15 30.76 -1.01 33.35
N THR A 16 30.45 0.24 33.01
CA THR A 16 30.79 1.41 33.82
C THR A 16 30.14 1.36 35.20
N ALA A 17 28.87 0.98 35.31
CA ALA A 17 28.19 0.81 36.60
C ALA A 17 28.83 -0.30 37.45
N ALA A 18 29.20 -1.43 36.83
CA ALA A 18 29.91 -2.50 37.52
C ALA A 18 31.30 -2.05 38.01
N TYR A 19 32.03 -1.25 37.22
CA TYR A 19 33.32 -0.71 37.64
C TYR A 19 33.20 0.25 38.84
N VAL A 20 32.16 1.10 38.89
CA VAL A 20 31.92 1.95 40.06
C VAL A 20 31.72 1.11 41.32
N ALA A 21 30.90 0.06 41.23
CA ALA A 21 30.65 -0.83 42.35
C ALA A 21 31.94 -1.53 42.82
N ILE A 22 32.76 -2.02 41.89
CA ILE A 22 34.04 -2.66 42.20
C ILE A 22 35.00 -1.67 42.86
N VAL A 23 35.13 -0.45 42.33
CA VAL A 23 36.01 0.58 42.90
C VAL A 23 35.60 0.89 44.34
N ASN A 24 34.31 1.12 44.58
CA ASN A 24 33.81 1.40 45.93
C ASN A 24 34.06 0.22 46.89
N GLN A 25 33.81 -1.02 46.45
CA GLN A 25 34.09 -2.21 47.25
C GLN A 25 35.58 -2.35 47.59
N ARG A 26 36.48 -2.02 46.64
CA ARG A 26 37.93 -2.07 46.88
C ARG A 26 38.39 -1.00 47.87
N ILE A 27 37.82 0.20 47.80
CA ILE A 27 38.09 1.27 48.76
C ILE A 27 37.66 0.84 50.17
N GLU A 28 36.50 0.20 50.30
CA GLU A 28 35.99 -0.28 51.59
C GLU A 28 36.89 -1.36 52.22
N VAL A 29 37.41 -2.27 51.41
CA VAL A 29 38.33 -3.34 51.86
C VAL A 29 39.65 -2.80 52.40
N LEU A 30 40.09 -1.59 51.99
CA LEU A 30 41.32 -0.98 52.49
C LEU A 30 41.24 -0.60 53.99
N ARG A 31 40.03 -0.54 54.58
CA ARG A 31 39.80 -0.22 56.00
C ARG A 31 40.58 1.03 56.44
N GLU A 32 40.45 2.10 55.66
CA GLU A 32 41.22 3.31 55.87
C GLU A 32 40.94 3.94 57.25
N ALA A 33 41.99 4.27 57.99
CA ALA A 33 41.92 5.08 59.20
C ALA A 33 42.38 6.50 58.88
N ARG A 34 41.78 7.50 59.52
CA ARG A 34 42.24 8.88 59.40
C ARG A 34 43.61 9.02 60.06
N ILE A 35 44.53 9.65 59.35
CA ILE A 35 45.82 10.11 59.87
C ILE A 35 45.69 11.63 60.01
N GLU A 36 46.05 12.18 61.17
CA GLU A 36 45.90 13.62 61.46
C GLU A 36 46.41 14.50 60.32
N GLY A 37 45.54 15.40 59.85
CA GLY A 37 45.85 16.37 58.79
C GLY A 37 45.82 15.83 57.35
N ARG A 38 45.54 14.54 57.11
CA ARG A 38 45.49 13.97 55.74
C ARG A 38 44.12 13.40 55.38
N GLN A 39 43.73 13.59 54.12
CA GLN A 39 42.49 13.08 53.55
C GLN A 39 42.62 11.58 53.24
N THR A 40 41.55 10.80 53.45
CA THR A 40 41.54 9.38 53.05
C THR A 40 41.32 9.23 51.54
N PHE A 41 41.70 8.10 50.95
CA PHE A 41 41.47 7.85 49.52
C PHE A 41 39.97 7.83 49.21
N ALA A 42 39.15 7.29 50.11
CA ALA A 42 37.70 7.32 50.02
C ALA A 42 37.15 8.75 49.89
N GLU A 43 37.60 9.69 50.73
CA GLU A 43 37.16 11.09 50.68
C GLU A 43 37.63 11.81 49.39
N PHE A 44 38.84 11.48 48.90
CA PHE A 44 39.33 12.00 47.63
C PHE A 44 38.47 11.49 46.45
N MET A 45 38.18 10.18 46.41
CA MET A 45 37.37 9.56 45.38
C MET A 45 35.93 10.09 45.42
N MET A 46 35.32 10.24 46.60
CA MET A 46 33.98 10.80 46.74
C MET A 46 33.88 12.23 46.17
N ARG A 47 34.93 13.05 46.30
CA ARG A 47 34.94 14.43 45.76
C ARG A 47 35.28 14.51 44.28
N ARG A 48 36.12 13.62 43.76
CA ARG A 48 36.65 13.74 42.38
C ARG A 48 36.03 12.74 41.41
N TYR A 49 35.74 11.52 41.84
CA TYR A 49 35.22 10.43 41.02
C TYR A 49 33.69 10.42 40.98
N ASP A 50 33.01 10.47 42.13
CA ASP A 50 31.54 10.39 42.18
C ASP A 50 30.82 11.46 41.34
N PRO A 51 31.28 12.74 41.31
CA PRO A 51 30.63 13.74 40.46
C PRO A 51 30.75 13.44 38.95
N ALA A 52 31.87 12.86 38.52
CA ALA A 52 32.06 12.44 37.13
C ALA A 52 31.10 11.29 36.79
N MET A 53 30.97 10.30 37.68
CA MET A 53 30.07 9.17 37.51
C MET A 53 28.59 9.57 37.49
N ARG A 54 28.19 10.57 38.31
CA ARG A 54 26.84 11.15 38.26
C ARG A 54 26.52 11.77 36.91
N THR A 55 27.50 12.42 36.27
CA THR A 55 27.36 12.97 34.91
C THR A 55 27.20 11.89 33.85
N VAL A 56 27.94 10.77 33.99
CA VAL A 56 27.77 9.62 33.10
C VAL A 56 26.36 9.05 33.22
N LYS A 57 25.87 8.84 34.45
CA LYS A 57 24.52 8.30 34.70
C LYS A 57 23.41 9.22 34.20
N SER A 58 23.54 10.53 34.37
CA SER A 58 22.56 11.49 33.84
C SER A 58 22.58 11.55 32.31
N SER A 59 23.76 11.42 31.69
CA SER A 59 23.91 11.36 30.24
C SER A 59 23.30 10.08 29.66
N GLU A 60 23.51 8.93 30.31
CA GLU A 60 22.86 7.66 29.97
C GLU A 60 21.33 7.81 29.96
N SER A 61 20.77 8.34 31.05
CA SER A 61 19.31 8.53 31.17
C SER A 61 18.76 9.45 30.07
N ARG A 62 19.51 10.50 29.70
CA ARG A 62 19.13 11.39 28.59
C ARG A 62 19.19 10.69 27.23
N LEU A 63 20.21 9.87 26.99
CA LEU A 63 20.35 9.10 25.76
C LEU A 63 19.22 8.07 25.60
N GLU A 64 18.86 7.37 26.67
CA GLU A 64 17.75 6.42 26.66
C GLU A 64 16.42 7.11 26.36
N ALA A 65 16.12 8.22 27.05
CA ALA A 65 14.92 9.01 26.77
C ALA A 65 14.87 9.57 25.33
N MET A 66 16.01 9.98 24.78
CA MET A 66 16.09 10.42 23.38
C MET A 66 15.87 9.26 22.40
N ALA A 67 16.44 8.08 22.67
CA ALA A 67 16.28 6.90 21.83
C ALA A 67 14.81 6.47 21.77
N GLU A 68 14.11 6.44 22.91
CA GLU A 68 12.68 6.14 22.94
C GLU A 68 11.84 7.14 22.14
N ARG A 69 12.12 8.45 22.30
CA ARG A 69 11.43 9.50 21.53
C ARG A 69 11.67 9.35 20.04
N ALA A 70 12.91 9.07 19.63
CA ALA A 70 13.26 8.84 18.23
C ALA A 70 12.55 7.60 17.67
N GLN A 71 12.41 6.54 18.47
CA GLN A 71 11.67 5.35 18.06
C GLN A 71 10.19 5.65 17.85
N ARG A 72 9.53 6.31 18.83
CA ARG A 72 8.13 6.73 18.70
C ARG A 72 7.92 7.64 17.47
N ALA A 73 8.82 8.59 17.24
CA ALA A 73 8.75 9.47 16.07
C ALA A 73 8.89 8.69 14.75
N ALA A 74 9.78 7.70 14.70
CA ALA A 74 9.94 6.85 13.52
C ALA A 74 8.70 5.98 13.24
N GLU A 75 8.06 5.43 14.29
CA GLU A 75 6.82 4.67 14.17
C GLU A 75 5.66 5.55 13.66
N LEU A 76 5.53 6.77 14.17
CA LEU A 76 4.53 7.72 13.70
C LEU A 76 4.76 8.15 12.25
N LEU A 77 6.01 8.40 11.85
CA LEU A 77 6.36 8.74 10.47
C LEU A 77 6.02 7.59 9.53
N ARG A 78 6.36 6.35 9.91
CA ARG A 78 6.01 5.15 9.15
C ARG A 78 4.49 5.05 8.97
N THR A 79 3.74 5.24 10.05
CA THR A 79 2.27 5.23 10.00
C THR A 79 1.72 6.31 9.07
N ARG A 80 2.27 7.53 9.12
CA ARG A 80 1.86 8.61 8.20
C ARG A 80 2.12 8.26 6.73
N VAL A 81 3.28 7.72 6.42
CA VAL A 81 3.63 7.28 5.05
C VAL A 81 2.70 6.17 4.57
N ASP A 82 2.39 5.20 5.45
CA ASP A 82 1.51 4.09 5.10
C ASP A 82 0.06 4.57 4.87
N VAL A 83 -0.45 5.51 5.68
CA VAL A 83 -1.77 6.13 5.47
C VAL A 83 -1.81 6.94 4.18
N GLU A 84 -0.79 7.73 3.89
CA GLU A 84 -0.73 8.55 2.66
C GLU A 84 -0.72 7.66 1.41
N ARG A 85 0.05 6.56 1.43
CA ARG A 85 0.04 5.55 0.35
C ARG A 85 -1.32 4.89 0.20
N SER A 86 -1.98 4.53 1.31
CA SER A 86 -3.33 3.96 1.28
C SER A 86 -4.33 4.92 0.65
N ALA A 87 -4.27 6.20 0.99
CA ALA A 87 -5.12 7.23 0.41
C ALA A 87 -4.85 7.44 -1.09
N GLN A 88 -3.59 7.36 -1.52
CA GLN A 88 -3.22 7.43 -2.94
C GLN A 88 -3.76 6.23 -3.73
N ASN A 89 -3.62 5.02 -3.19
CA ASN A 89 -4.17 3.81 -3.81
C ASN A 89 -5.70 3.86 -3.92
N GLN A 90 -6.39 4.33 -2.87
CA GLN A 90 -7.84 4.52 -2.90
C GLN A 90 -8.27 5.45 -4.05
N LYS A 91 -7.60 6.60 -4.21
CA LYS A 91 -7.85 7.53 -5.32
C LYS A 91 -7.57 6.91 -6.69
N LEU A 92 -6.51 6.09 -6.79
CA LEU A 92 -6.19 5.39 -8.03
C LEU A 92 -7.31 4.41 -8.42
N LEU A 93 -7.78 3.60 -7.47
CA LEU A 93 -8.89 2.66 -7.67
C LEU A 93 -10.16 3.39 -8.10
N GLU A 94 -10.53 4.48 -7.42
CA GLU A 94 -11.68 5.32 -7.81
C GLU A 94 -11.55 5.84 -9.25
N SER A 95 -10.35 6.26 -9.65
CA SER A 95 -10.11 6.71 -11.02
C SER A 95 -10.14 5.58 -12.05
N MET A 96 -9.78 4.35 -11.64
CA MET A 96 -9.86 3.15 -12.49
C MET A 96 -11.32 2.74 -12.70
N ASP A 97 -12.13 2.73 -11.64
CA ASP A 97 -13.55 2.40 -11.70
C ASP A 97 -14.29 3.38 -12.62
N ALA A 98 -14.02 4.68 -12.49
CA ALA A 98 -14.60 5.70 -13.36
C ALA A 98 -14.22 5.50 -14.84
N ARG A 99 -12.97 5.10 -15.12
CA ARG A 99 -12.51 4.79 -16.48
C ARG A 99 -13.14 3.51 -17.01
N ALA A 100 -13.26 2.47 -16.20
CA ALA A 100 -13.91 1.21 -16.56
C ALA A 100 -15.39 1.43 -16.92
N ASP A 101 -16.10 2.23 -16.13
CA ASP A 101 -17.49 2.60 -16.42
C ASP A 101 -17.65 3.34 -17.75
N LEU A 102 -16.72 4.26 -18.05
CA LEU A 102 -16.71 4.96 -19.33
C LEU A 102 -16.43 4.00 -20.49
N GLN A 103 -15.47 3.09 -20.33
CA GLN A 103 -15.16 2.07 -21.33
C GLN A 103 -16.36 1.15 -21.58
N LEU A 104 -17.08 0.73 -20.54
CA LEU A 104 -18.32 -0.05 -20.68
C LEU A 104 -19.41 0.71 -21.43
N ARG A 105 -19.55 2.02 -21.22
CA ARG A 105 -20.50 2.86 -21.97
C ARG A 105 -20.11 2.96 -23.43
N LEU A 106 -18.84 3.24 -23.73
CA LEU A 106 -18.33 3.32 -25.10
C LEU A 106 -18.44 1.98 -25.84
N GLN A 107 -18.17 0.87 -25.15
CA GLN A 107 -18.32 -0.46 -25.73
C GLN A 107 -19.79 -0.73 -26.06
N ARG A 108 -20.72 -0.45 -25.16
CA ARG A 108 -22.17 -0.61 -25.41
C ARG A 108 -22.65 0.25 -26.58
N THR A 109 -22.13 1.47 -26.76
CA THR A 109 -22.51 2.33 -27.89
C THR A 109 -21.97 1.79 -29.22
N VAL A 110 -20.71 1.34 -29.26
CA VAL A 110 -20.11 0.72 -30.47
C VAL A 110 -20.81 -0.60 -30.81
N GLU A 111 -21.15 -1.40 -29.80
CA GLU A 111 -21.92 -2.62 -30.00
C GLU A 111 -23.32 -2.33 -30.56
N GLY A 112 -24.00 -1.27 -30.12
CA GLY A 112 -25.28 -0.85 -30.67
C GLY A 112 -25.20 -0.50 -32.17
N LEU A 113 -24.13 0.20 -32.57
CA LEU A 113 -23.88 0.53 -33.97
C LEU A 113 -23.60 -0.72 -34.82
N SER A 114 -22.94 -1.74 -34.26
CA SER A 114 -22.65 -3.00 -34.95
C SER A 114 -23.92 -3.73 -35.40
N VAL A 115 -25.01 -3.65 -34.62
CA VAL A 115 -26.30 -4.27 -34.98
C VAL A 115 -26.84 -3.68 -36.27
N VAL A 116 -26.71 -2.36 -36.46
CA VAL A 116 -27.14 -1.67 -37.69
C VAL A 116 -26.31 -2.13 -38.88
N ALA A 117 -24.98 -2.15 -38.73
CA ALA A 117 -24.07 -2.58 -39.79
C ALA A 117 -24.30 -4.05 -40.20
N ILE A 118 -24.37 -4.97 -39.23
CA ILE A 118 -24.62 -6.39 -39.48
C ILE A 118 -26.00 -6.59 -40.13
N SER A 119 -27.03 -5.89 -39.64
CA SER A 119 -28.38 -6.01 -40.20
C SER A 119 -28.44 -5.55 -41.66
N TYR A 120 -27.76 -4.47 -42.02
CA TYR A 120 -27.69 -4.01 -43.41
C TYR A 120 -27.09 -5.07 -44.34
N TYR A 121 -25.93 -5.62 -43.98
CA TYR A 121 -25.30 -6.67 -44.79
C TYR A 121 -26.12 -7.95 -44.82
N ALA A 122 -26.72 -8.35 -43.70
CA ALA A 122 -27.55 -9.54 -43.61
C ALA A 122 -28.81 -9.41 -44.48
N VAL A 123 -29.46 -8.24 -44.50
CA VAL A 123 -30.62 -7.98 -45.37
C VAL A 123 -30.23 -8.09 -46.84
N ASN A 124 -29.14 -7.44 -47.26
CA ASN A 124 -28.69 -7.50 -48.65
C ASN A 124 -28.36 -8.95 -49.06
N LEU A 125 -27.62 -9.67 -48.22
CA LEU A 125 -27.25 -11.06 -48.51
C LEU A 125 -28.48 -11.98 -48.59
N ALA A 126 -29.43 -11.83 -47.65
CA ALA A 126 -30.66 -12.62 -47.66
C ALA A 126 -31.57 -12.26 -48.84
N ALA A 127 -31.60 -10.98 -49.25
CA ALA A 127 -32.37 -10.54 -50.41
C ALA A 127 -31.86 -11.22 -51.68
N TYR A 128 -30.55 -11.14 -51.96
CA TYR A 128 -29.94 -11.82 -53.12
C TYR A 128 -30.15 -13.35 -53.11
N ALA A 129 -30.14 -13.97 -51.92
CA ALA A 129 -30.37 -15.40 -51.80
C ALA A 129 -31.83 -15.81 -52.06
N LEU A 130 -32.80 -14.97 -51.68
CA LEU A 130 -34.24 -15.24 -51.76
C LEU A 130 -34.89 -14.73 -53.05
N GLU A 131 -34.29 -13.75 -53.71
CA GLU A 131 -34.77 -13.16 -54.97
C GLU A 131 -35.13 -14.19 -56.06
N PRO A 132 -34.29 -15.20 -56.40
CA PRO A 132 -34.65 -16.21 -57.40
C PRO A 132 -35.79 -17.14 -56.95
N LEU A 133 -36.02 -17.28 -55.65
CA LEU A 133 -37.16 -18.02 -55.10
C LEU A 133 -38.43 -17.19 -55.19
N ALA A 134 -38.34 -15.89 -54.89
CA ALA A 134 -39.46 -14.96 -54.90
C ALA A 134 -40.01 -14.71 -56.31
N GLU A 135 -39.13 -14.64 -57.30
CA GLU A 135 -39.51 -14.58 -58.72
C GLU A 135 -40.36 -15.80 -59.14
N ARG A 136 -40.03 -17.00 -58.64
CA ARG A 136 -40.82 -18.22 -58.90
C ARG A 136 -42.22 -18.20 -58.27
N PHE A 137 -42.42 -17.45 -57.20
CA PHE A 137 -43.70 -17.29 -56.51
C PHE A 137 -44.44 -15.99 -56.91
N HIS A 138 -43.97 -15.27 -57.94
CA HIS A 138 -44.51 -13.98 -58.37
C HIS A 138 -44.60 -12.92 -57.26
N ILE A 139 -43.72 -13.00 -56.25
CA ILE A 139 -43.66 -12.02 -55.16
C ILE A 139 -42.86 -10.82 -55.65
N GLY A 140 -43.47 -9.63 -55.65
CA GLY A 140 -42.78 -8.40 -56.03
C GLY A 140 -41.62 -8.08 -55.09
N HIS A 141 -40.51 -7.59 -55.65
CA HIS A 141 -39.29 -7.24 -54.90
C HIS A 141 -39.55 -6.34 -53.68
N GLY A 142 -40.50 -5.39 -53.80
CA GLY A 142 -40.92 -4.53 -52.69
C GLY A 142 -41.60 -5.28 -51.53
N LEU A 143 -42.45 -6.28 -51.82
CA LEU A 143 -43.09 -7.13 -50.80
C LEU A 143 -42.09 -8.05 -50.12
N LEU A 144 -41.12 -8.59 -50.88
CA LEU A 144 -40.03 -9.38 -50.33
C LEU A 144 -39.20 -8.56 -49.34
N LEU A 145 -38.74 -7.37 -49.72
CA LEU A 145 -37.95 -6.52 -48.82
C LEU A 145 -38.77 -6.07 -47.60
N ALA A 146 -40.04 -5.73 -47.78
CA ALA A 146 -40.91 -5.31 -46.68
C ALA A 146 -41.06 -6.38 -45.59
N GLY A 147 -41.10 -7.66 -45.97
CA GLY A 147 -41.11 -8.78 -45.01
C GLY A 147 -39.72 -9.14 -44.48
N LEU A 148 -38.72 -9.13 -45.35
CA LEU A 148 -37.37 -9.60 -45.03
C LEU A 148 -36.65 -8.68 -44.03
N VAL A 149 -36.75 -7.36 -44.21
CA VAL A 149 -36.08 -6.37 -43.36
C VAL A 149 -36.42 -6.56 -41.87
N PRO A 150 -37.70 -6.54 -41.43
CA PRO A 150 -38.02 -6.71 -40.02
C PRO A 150 -37.62 -8.09 -39.49
N VAL A 151 -37.74 -9.15 -40.29
CA VAL A 151 -37.34 -10.52 -39.88
C VAL A 151 -35.84 -10.59 -39.60
N VAL A 152 -35.01 -10.07 -40.52
CA VAL A 152 -33.55 -10.09 -40.38
C VAL A 152 -33.10 -9.20 -39.23
N VAL A 153 -33.63 -7.97 -39.13
CA VAL A 153 -33.28 -7.03 -38.04
C VAL A 153 -33.63 -7.64 -36.67
N LEU A 154 -34.82 -8.23 -36.54
CA LEU A 154 -35.26 -8.87 -35.29
C LEU A 154 -34.40 -10.11 -34.96
N GLY A 155 -34.05 -10.90 -35.97
CA GLY A 155 -33.16 -12.06 -35.83
C GLY A 155 -31.77 -11.68 -35.34
N VAL A 156 -31.13 -10.68 -35.98
CA VAL A 156 -29.82 -10.16 -35.58
C VAL A 156 -29.87 -9.57 -34.17
N TRP A 157 -30.91 -8.79 -33.86
CA TRP A 157 -31.07 -8.22 -32.53
C TRP A 157 -31.22 -9.29 -31.44
N LEU A 158 -32.03 -10.33 -31.67
CA LEU A 158 -32.21 -11.45 -30.75
C LEU A 158 -30.91 -12.24 -30.58
N MET A 159 -30.17 -12.50 -31.67
CA MET A 159 -28.89 -13.20 -31.64
C MET A 159 -27.88 -12.45 -30.76
N VAL A 160 -27.68 -11.16 -31.01
CA VAL A 160 -26.76 -10.30 -30.24
C VAL A 160 -27.23 -10.16 -28.79
N ARG A 161 -28.54 -10.06 -28.54
CA ARG A 161 -29.10 -10.06 -27.18
C ARG A 161 -28.84 -11.38 -26.45
N ARG A 162 -28.88 -12.52 -27.14
CA ARG A 162 -28.67 -13.84 -26.53
C ARG A 162 -27.19 -14.09 -26.19
N ILE A 163 -26.29 -13.70 -27.10
CA ILE A 163 -24.83 -13.77 -26.86
C ILE A 163 -24.47 -12.94 -25.62
N ARG A 164 -25.01 -11.72 -25.49
CA ARG A 164 -24.80 -10.86 -24.30
C ARG A 164 -25.29 -11.47 -23.00
N LYS A 165 -26.40 -12.23 -23.00
CA LYS A 165 -26.92 -12.92 -21.80
C LYS A 165 -26.11 -14.14 -21.38
N THR A 166 -25.19 -14.61 -22.21
CA THR A 166 -24.38 -15.81 -21.92
C THR A 166 -22.92 -15.49 -21.59
N LEU A 167 -22.44 -14.29 -21.98
CA LEU A 167 -21.08 -13.81 -21.70
C LEU A 167 -20.99 -12.87 -20.48
N HIS A 168 -22.13 -12.44 -19.92
CA HIS A 168 -22.25 -11.73 -18.65
C HIS A 168 -22.98 -12.61 -17.64
#